data_AF-A0A4R8QUH2-F1
#
_entry.id   AF-A0A4R8QUH2-F1
#
_cell.length_a   1.000
_cell.length_b   1.000
_cell.length_c   1.000
_cell.angle_alpha   90.00
_cell.angle_beta   90.00
_cell.angle_gamma   90.00
#
_symmetry.space_group_name_H-M   'P 1'
#
loop_
_entity.id
_entity.type
_entity.pdbx_description
1 polymer ?
#
loop_
_entity_poly.entity_id
_entity_poly.type
_entity_poly.pdbx_seq_one_letter_code
_entity_poly.pdbx_strand_id
1 'polypeptide(L)'
;MADTDTPIDSSLPSYEEASRPGQEICQPTTLVLAGQSIHVLTPDSPPLYRLNLGISDLSDITTEVELSRVEPNKAGTGRDRHIYDLCYMRSALGGLERLPSDSPRFSIRRATRRFAGLQDLGMKKSHSLIPGSSQQVAVPVDVSGKTSKYGVPNFVKGGEAVFINKGHEWGDAEKRPLAVMHDDADKRHSLIVTASLPRAQFDMLVALWCCHMWEYGLANAEKVHEGLDGVRRKMRYAREYGFKGSNMGVGGAGFAF
;
A
#
# COMPACT_ATOMS: atom_id res chain seq x y z
N MET A 1 45.57 -39.93 -33.16
CA MET A 1 46.16 -39.25 -31.98
C MET A 1 46.62 -37.90 -32.50
N ALA A 2 45.74 -36.88 -32.40
CA ALA A 2 45.61 -35.91 -31.28
C ALA A 2 46.55 -34.70 -31.55
N ASP A 3 46.18 -33.44 -31.44
CA ASP A 3 45.05 -32.76 -30.79
C ASP A 3 44.67 -31.50 -31.58
N THR A 4 43.38 -31.15 -31.56
CA THR A 4 42.86 -29.88 -32.07
C THR A 4 42.61 -28.97 -30.87
N ASP A 5 43.45 -27.96 -30.69
CA ASP A 5 43.32 -26.99 -29.60
C ASP A 5 42.35 -25.87 -30.03
N THR A 6 41.10 -25.96 -29.58
CA THR A 6 40.13 -24.85 -29.65
C THR A 6 40.25 -23.99 -28.40
N PRO A 7 40.51 -22.67 -28.51
CA PRO A 7 40.52 -21.80 -27.34
C PRO A 7 39.08 -21.55 -26.89
N ILE A 8 38.78 -21.96 -25.66
CA ILE A 8 37.55 -21.64 -24.95
C ILE A 8 37.60 -20.14 -24.63
N ASP A 9 36.93 -19.33 -25.44
CA ASP A 9 36.64 -17.93 -25.16
C ASP A 9 35.72 -17.86 -23.93
N SER A 10 36.34 -17.79 -22.77
CA SER A 10 35.69 -17.58 -21.47
C SER A 10 35.57 -16.08 -21.24
N SER A 11 34.76 -15.41 -22.06
CA SER A 11 34.35 -14.04 -21.83
C SER A 11 33.40 -13.99 -20.63
N LEU A 12 33.98 -13.82 -19.44
CA LEU A 12 33.24 -13.40 -18.25
C LEU A 12 32.60 -12.02 -18.53
N PRO A 13 31.33 -11.78 -18.16
CA PRO A 13 30.71 -10.48 -18.36
C PRO A 13 31.46 -9.40 -17.59
N SER A 14 31.66 -8.26 -18.25
CA SER A 14 32.36 -7.09 -17.72
C SER A 14 31.66 -6.55 -16.45
N TYR A 15 32.44 -6.14 -15.45
CA TYR A 15 31.96 -5.61 -14.16
C TYR A 15 31.04 -4.38 -14.29
N GLU A 16 31.01 -3.72 -15.45
CA GLU A 16 30.14 -2.56 -15.72
C GLU A 16 28.68 -2.91 -16.06
N GLU A 17 28.34 -4.19 -16.30
CA GLU A 17 26.97 -4.62 -16.60
C GLU A 17 26.16 -5.01 -15.36
N ALA A 18 26.71 -4.82 -14.15
CA ALA A 18 25.93 -4.95 -12.93
C ALA A 18 24.87 -3.83 -12.87
N SER A 19 23.63 -4.18 -13.20
CA SER A 19 22.46 -3.31 -13.06
C SER A 19 22.51 -2.54 -11.74
N ARG A 20 22.36 -1.21 -11.77
CA ARG A 20 22.38 -0.41 -10.54
C ARG A 20 21.28 -0.92 -9.59
N PRO A 21 21.50 -0.89 -8.26
CA PRO A 21 20.49 -1.35 -7.31
C PRO A 21 19.14 -0.65 -7.55
N GLY A 22 18.10 -1.43 -7.83
CA GLY A 22 16.76 -0.91 -8.14
C GLY A 22 16.42 -0.81 -9.62
N GLN A 23 17.38 -0.98 -10.54
CA GLN A 23 17.16 -1.02 -11.99
C GLN A 23 17.09 -2.43 -12.58
N GLU A 24 17.39 -3.44 -11.77
CA GLU A 24 17.21 -4.85 -12.13
C GLU A 24 15.79 -5.12 -12.62
N ILE A 25 15.65 -5.82 -13.74
CA ILE A 25 14.35 -6.20 -14.28
C ILE A 25 13.85 -7.46 -13.56
N CYS A 26 12.71 -7.34 -12.89
CA CYS A 26 11.99 -8.43 -12.26
C CYS A 26 11.10 -9.11 -13.30
N GLN A 27 11.16 -10.44 -13.38
CA GLN A 27 10.28 -11.19 -14.28
C GLN A 27 8.86 -11.32 -13.70
N PRO A 28 7.84 -11.53 -14.56
CA PRO A 28 6.49 -11.85 -14.13
C PRO A 28 6.49 -13.03 -13.16
N THR A 29 5.71 -12.93 -12.09
CA THR A 29 5.70 -13.93 -11.02
C THR A 29 4.44 -13.84 -10.18
N THR A 30 4.16 -14.88 -9.40
CA THR A 30 3.07 -14.86 -8.41
C THR A 30 3.66 -14.67 -7.03
N LEU A 31 3.15 -13.69 -6.30
CA LEU A 31 3.47 -13.45 -4.91
C LEU A 31 2.34 -13.99 -4.03
N VAL A 32 2.69 -14.66 -2.94
CA VAL A 32 1.74 -15.23 -1.97
C VAL A 32 2.06 -14.69 -0.59
N LEU A 33 1.09 -14.04 0.04
CA LEU A 33 1.20 -13.56 1.41
C LEU A 33 0.84 -14.69 2.39
N ALA A 34 1.77 -15.02 3.29
CA ALA A 34 1.59 -15.99 4.36
C ALA A 34 2.05 -15.38 5.70
N GLY A 35 1.07 -14.96 6.50
CA GLY A 35 1.33 -14.27 7.77
C GLY A 35 2.08 -12.94 7.57
N GLN A 36 3.35 -12.92 7.97
CA GLN A 36 4.24 -11.76 7.87
C GLN A 36 5.19 -11.82 6.67
N SER A 37 5.16 -12.88 5.87
CA SER A 37 6.12 -13.11 4.79
C SER A 37 5.42 -13.19 3.44
N ILE A 38 6.12 -12.72 2.40
CA ILE A 38 5.66 -12.78 1.01
C ILE A 38 6.59 -13.71 0.25
N HIS A 39 6.01 -14.71 -0.37
CA HIS A 39 6.68 -15.83 -1.00
C HIS A 39 6.44 -15.84 -2.51
N VAL A 40 7.30 -16.54 -3.25
CA VAL A 40 7.19 -16.67 -4.71
C VAL A 40 6.52 -18.00 -5.05
N LEU A 41 5.44 -17.95 -5.82
CA LEU A 41 4.59 -19.07 -6.26
C LEU A 41 3.88 -19.83 -5.14
N THR A 42 4.58 -20.25 -4.09
CA THR A 42 4.04 -21.06 -2.99
C THR A 42 4.52 -20.56 -1.63
N PRO A 43 3.73 -20.75 -0.54
CA PRO A 43 4.13 -20.36 0.83
C PRO A 43 5.38 -21.08 1.35
N ASP A 44 5.70 -22.26 0.83
CA ASP A 44 6.86 -23.05 1.26
C ASP A 44 8.18 -22.57 0.62
N SER A 45 8.10 -21.69 -0.37
CA SER A 45 9.30 -21.10 -0.99
C SER A 45 10.01 -20.15 -0.03
N PRO A 46 11.31 -19.85 -0.24
CA PRO A 46 12.00 -18.82 0.54
C PRO A 46 11.27 -17.46 0.43
N PRO A 47 11.13 -16.71 1.54
CA PRO A 47 10.45 -15.42 1.52
C PRO A 47 11.25 -14.41 0.70
N LEU A 48 10.56 -13.63 -0.14
CA LEU A 48 11.12 -12.53 -0.91
C LEU A 48 10.98 -11.20 -0.17
N TYR A 49 9.90 -11.03 0.59
CA TYR A 49 9.69 -9.87 1.46
C TYR A 49 9.19 -10.31 2.84
N ARG A 50 9.41 -9.44 3.83
CA ARG A 50 8.96 -9.60 5.20
C ARG A 50 8.39 -8.30 5.74
N LEU A 51 7.23 -8.41 6.37
CA LEU A 51 6.61 -7.35 7.15
C LEU A 51 6.99 -7.52 8.62
N ASN A 52 7.11 -6.42 9.37
CA ASN A 52 7.31 -6.51 10.83
C ASN A 52 6.04 -6.93 11.59
N LEU A 53 4.86 -6.76 10.98
CA LEU A 53 3.55 -7.13 11.53
C LEU A 53 2.68 -7.84 10.48
N GLY A 54 1.80 -8.73 10.91
CA GLY A 54 0.90 -9.47 10.02
C GLY A 54 -0.22 -8.56 9.54
N ILE A 55 -0.32 -8.34 8.22
CA ILE A 55 -1.16 -7.27 7.67
C ILE A 55 -2.67 -7.55 7.78
N SER A 56 -3.05 -8.83 7.82
CA SER A 56 -4.45 -9.27 7.85
C SER A 56 -5.16 -8.99 9.17
N ASP A 57 -4.40 -8.88 10.27
CA ASP A 57 -4.93 -8.75 11.64
C ASP A 57 -4.69 -7.36 12.24
N LEU A 58 -4.29 -6.39 11.40
CA LEU A 58 -4.01 -5.04 11.86
C LEU A 58 -5.29 -4.30 12.23
N SER A 59 -5.31 -3.76 13.45
CA SER A 59 -6.36 -2.85 13.90
C SER A 59 -6.14 -1.43 13.39
N ASP A 60 -7.14 -0.56 13.61
CA ASP A 60 -7.06 0.85 13.28
C ASP A 60 -6.07 1.62 14.18
N ILE A 61 -5.51 1.00 15.23
CA ILE A 61 -4.52 1.59 16.14
C ILE A 61 -3.13 1.59 15.50
N THR A 62 -2.82 0.58 14.70
CA THR A 62 -1.53 0.51 14.00
C THR A 62 -1.48 1.62 12.97
N THR A 63 -0.43 2.42 12.96
CA THR A 63 -0.25 3.53 11.99
C THR A 63 0.91 3.31 11.05
N GLU A 64 1.80 2.37 11.35
CA GLU A 64 2.99 2.10 10.57
C GLU A 64 3.37 0.62 10.60
N VAL A 65 3.79 0.08 9.46
CA VAL A 65 4.27 -1.30 9.27
C VAL A 65 5.50 -1.25 8.37
N GLU A 66 6.60 -1.89 8.78
CA GLU A 66 7.82 -1.93 7.98
C GLU A 66 7.75 -3.07 6.96
N LEU A 67 8.17 -2.79 5.74
CA LEU A 67 8.36 -3.77 4.67
C LEU A 67 9.85 -3.87 4.33
N SER A 68 10.40 -5.07 4.50
CA SER A 68 11.76 -5.42 4.18
C SER A 68 11.82 -6.39 3.00
N ARG A 69 12.81 -6.18 2.11
CA ARG A 69 13.18 -7.15 1.08
C ARG A 69 14.21 -8.12 1.67
N VAL A 70 14.01 -9.42 1.45
CA VAL A 70 14.96 -10.45 1.85
C VAL A 70 15.99 -10.60 0.73
N GLU A 71 17.24 -10.25 1.00
CA GLU A 71 18.32 -10.40 0.04
C GLU A 71 19.25 -11.56 0.40
N PRO A 72 19.71 -12.35 -0.58
CA PRO A 72 20.70 -13.38 -0.31
C PRO A 72 22.01 -12.73 0.16
N ASN A 73 22.50 -13.15 1.34
CA ASN A 73 23.84 -12.78 1.79
C ASN A 73 24.88 -13.77 1.21
N LYS A 74 26.14 -13.34 1.11
CA LYS A 74 27.28 -14.19 0.73
C LYS A 74 27.43 -15.45 1.61
N ALA A 75 26.93 -15.40 2.84
CA ALA A 75 26.92 -16.51 3.79
C ALA A 75 25.66 -17.39 3.70
N GLY A 76 24.76 -17.16 2.75
CA GLY A 76 23.48 -17.88 2.60
C GLY A 76 22.39 -17.47 3.60
N THR A 77 22.72 -16.71 4.65
CA THR A 77 21.74 -16.17 5.60
C THR A 77 21.04 -14.96 4.98
N GLY A 78 19.79 -15.06 4.54
CA GLY A 78 19.05 -13.92 3.98
C GLY A 78 19.14 -12.69 4.90
N ARG A 79 19.49 -11.52 4.35
CA ARG A 79 19.50 -10.25 5.08
C ARG A 79 18.25 -9.46 4.74
N ASP A 80 17.54 -9.05 5.78
CA ASP A 80 16.41 -8.15 5.64
C ASP A 80 16.91 -6.73 5.38
N ARG A 81 16.42 -6.15 4.30
CA ARG A 81 16.69 -4.79 3.90
C ARG A 81 15.39 -4.00 3.90
N HIS A 82 15.27 -3.11 4.86
CA HIS A 82 14.14 -2.21 4.98
C HIS A 82 14.03 -1.30 3.73
N ILE A 83 12.89 -1.38 3.02
CA ILE A 83 12.64 -0.61 1.79
C ILE A 83 11.52 0.43 1.97
N TYR A 84 10.46 0.11 2.70
CA TYR A 84 9.28 0.96 2.86
C TYR A 84 8.66 0.87 4.24
N ASP A 85 8.22 2.00 4.76
CA ASP A 85 7.18 2.08 5.79
C ASP A 85 5.82 2.17 5.10
N LEU A 86 4.89 1.29 5.46
CA LEU A 86 3.50 1.37 5.10
C LEU A 86 2.79 2.21 6.16
N CYS A 87 2.25 3.36 5.80
CA CYS A 87 1.63 4.30 6.72
C CYS A 87 0.10 4.28 6.58
N TYR A 88 -0.58 4.26 7.71
CA TYR A 88 -2.02 4.44 7.83
C TYR A 88 -2.33 5.71 8.62
N MET A 89 -2.97 6.68 7.97
CA MET A 89 -3.43 7.90 8.61
C MET A 89 -4.83 7.70 9.17
N ARG A 90 -4.93 7.69 10.51
CA ARG A 90 -6.18 7.58 11.24
C ARG A 90 -7.01 8.84 11.07
N SER A 91 -8.32 8.69 10.91
CA SER A 91 -9.25 9.78 11.23
C SER A 91 -9.22 10.04 12.74
N ALA A 92 -9.41 11.29 13.17
CA ALA A 92 -9.43 11.61 14.59
C ALA A 92 -10.46 10.76 15.37
N LEU A 93 -10.20 10.53 16.65
CA LEU A 93 -11.00 9.67 17.54
C LEU A 93 -12.50 9.93 17.38
N GLY A 94 -13.24 8.87 17.06
CA GLY A 94 -14.70 8.93 16.86
C GLY A 94 -15.15 9.34 15.45
N GLY A 95 -14.22 9.53 14.50
CA GLY A 95 -14.56 9.93 13.13
C GLY A 95 -15.08 11.37 13.01
N LEU A 96 -14.88 12.17 14.07
CA LEU A 96 -15.40 13.52 14.18
C LEU A 96 -14.70 14.48 13.21
N GLU A 97 -13.42 14.25 12.94
CA GLU A 97 -12.64 15.01 11.98
C GLU A 97 -12.26 14.12 10.78
N ARG A 98 -12.74 14.51 9.60
CA ARG A 98 -12.39 13.84 8.35
C ARG A 98 -10.97 14.24 7.97
N LEU A 99 -10.21 13.25 7.48
CA LEU A 99 -8.91 13.51 6.89
C LEU A 99 -9.02 14.58 5.79
N PRO A 100 -8.06 15.51 5.67
CA PRO A 100 -8.04 16.45 4.55
C PRO A 100 -8.09 15.68 3.23
N SER A 101 -8.88 16.17 2.27
CA SER A 101 -9.11 15.48 0.99
C SER A 101 -7.85 15.31 0.14
N ASP A 102 -6.85 16.14 0.40
CA ASP A 102 -5.53 16.11 -0.23
C ASP A 102 -4.52 15.24 0.52
N SER A 103 -4.93 14.57 1.61
CA SER A 103 -4.07 13.68 2.39
C SER A 103 -4.39 12.21 2.10
N PRO A 104 -3.39 11.34 1.87
CA PRO A 104 -3.62 9.92 1.71
C PRO A 104 -4.01 9.27 3.03
N ARG A 105 -5.01 8.38 2.99
CA ARG A 105 -5.32 7.51 4.13
C ARG A 105 -4.28 6.39 4.27
N PHE A 106 -3.82 5.86 3.15
CA PHE A 106 -2.75 4.88 3.07
C PHE A 106 -1.66 5.41 2.13
N SER A 107 -0.41 5.32 2.58
CA SER A 107 0.76 5.70 1.81
C SER A 107 1.94 4.80 2.08
N ILE A 108 2.88 4.73 1.15
CA ILE A 108 4.18 4.11 1.31
C ILE A 108 5.23 5.21 1.42
N ARG A 109 6.11 5.11 2.41
CA ARG A 109 7.23 6.03 2.64
C ARG A 109 8.52 5.26 2.49
N ARG A 110 9.39 5.67 1.57
CA ARG A 110 10.67 4.98 1.34
C ARG A 110 11.54 5.07 2.60
N ALA A 111 12.02 3.93 3.07
CA ALA A 111 12.92 3.85 4.22
C ALA A 111 14.31 4.43 3.89
N THR A 112 14.69 4.43 2.61
CA THR A 112 15.96 4.99 2.16
C THR A 112 15.88 5.58 0.76
N ARG A 113 16.65 6.64 0.54
CA ARG A 113 16.79 7.29 -0.78
C ARG A 113 17.90 6.70 -1.62
N ARG A 114 18.61 5.69 -1.11
CA ARG A 114 19.75 5.06 -1.82
C ARG A 114 19.31 4.26 -3.05
N PHE A 115 18.07 3.80 -3.10
CA PHE A 115 17.54 3.03 -4.23
C PHE A 115 16.91 3.99 -5.23
N ALA A 116 17.55 4.13 -6.39
CA ALA A 116 17.04 4.95 -7.47
C ALA A 116 15.66 4.42 -7.92
N GLY A 117 14.73 5.32 -8.19
CA GLY A 117 13.38 4.99 -8.67
C GLY A 117 12.34 4.76 -7.57
N LEU A 118 12.72 4.59 -6.30
CA LEU A 118 11.76 4.52 -5.20
C LEU A 118 11.13 5.90 -4.93
N GLN A 119 9.79 5.91 -4.90
CA GLN A 119 9.00 7.10 -4.61
C GLN A 119 8.13 6.88 -3.37
N ASP A 120 7.81 7.98 -2.70
CA ASP A 120 6.79 8.04 -1.67
C ASP A 120 5.43 8.17 -2.38
N LEU A 121 4.53 7.21 -2.21
CA LEU A 121 3.26 7.15 -2.94
C LEU A 121 2.07 7.03 -1.99
N GLY A 122 0.91 7.53 -2.41
CA GLY A 122 -0.33 7.40 -1.65
C GLY A 122 -1.50 7.04 -2.55
N MET A 123 -2.46 6.31 -1.99
CA MET A 123 -3.65 5.87 -2.70
C MET A 123 -4.72 6.98 -2.65
N LYS A 124 -5.06 7.53 -3.81
CA LYS A 124 -6.10 8.53 -3.99
C LYS A 124 -7.31 7.89 -4.67
N LYS A 125 -8.52 8.08 -4.11
CA LYS A 125 -9.75 7.68 -4.79
C LYS A 125 -9.96 8.55 -6.02
N SER A 126 -10.19 7.93 -7.18
CA SER A 126 -10.59 8.64 -8.39
C SER A 126 -12.04 9.09 -8.21
N HIS A 127 -12.30 10.39 -8.35
CA HIS A 127 -13.66 10.91 -8.42
C HIS A 127 -14.22 10.63 -9.82
N SER A 128 -14.56 9.38 -10.08
CA SER A 128 -15.31 8.99 -11.26
C SER A 128 -16.77 9.37 -11.08
N LEU A 129 -17.37 9.93 -12.13
CA LEU A 129 -18.80 10.22 -12.21
C LEU A 129 -19.64 8.96 -12.44
N ILE A 130 -19.00 7.79 -12.67
CA ILE A 130 -19.67 6.51 -12.89
C ILE A 130 -20.00 5.88 -11.52
N PRO A 131 -21.29 5.70 -11.19
CA PRO A 131 -21.69 5.03 -9.95
C PRO A 131 -21.09 3.63 -9.87
N GLY A 132 -20.40 3.32 -8.77
CA GLY A 132 -19.84 1.99 -8.51
C GLY A 132 -18.37 1.78 -8.93
N SER A 133 -17.74 2.71 -9.66
CA SER A 133 -16.30 2.56 -9.96
C SER A 133 -15.44 3.03 -8.77
N SER A 134 -14.93 2.09 -7.98
CA SER A 134 -14.00 2.34 -6.86
C SER A 134 -12.53 2.36 -7.33
N GLN A 135 -12.24 3.03 -8.44
CA GLN A 135 -10.87 3.14 -8.94
C GLN A 135 -10.03 4.02 -8.01
N GLN A 136 -8.84 3.53 -7.65
CA GLN A 136 -7.82 4.29 -6.94
C GLN A 136 -6.62 4.52 -7.86
N VAL A 137 -5.89 5.61 -7.61
CA VAL A 137 -4.63 5.93 -8.29
C VAL A 137 -3.54 6.14 -7.25
N ALA A 138 -2.38 5.55 -7.47
CA ALA A 138 -1.20 5.76 -6.65
C ALA A 138 -0.42 6.95 -7.22
N VAL A 139 -0.29 8.02 -6.43
CA VAL A 139 0.38 9.27 -6.84
C VAL A 139 1.44 9.68 -5.81
N PRO A 140 2.44 10.48 -6.20
CA PRO A 140 3.46 10.98 -5.28
C PRO A 140 2.89 11.73 -4.07
N VAL A 141 3.52 11.53 -2.91
CA VAL A 141 3.15 12.14 -1.63
C VAL A 141 4.32 12.95 -1.08
N ASP A 142 4.03 14.17 -0.63
CA ASP A 142 4.93 14.91 0.26
C ASP A 142 4.78 14.38 1.68
N VAL A 143 5.61 13.39 2.02
CA VAL A 143 5.62 12.79 3.37
C VAL A 143 6.06 13.77 4.45
N SER A 144 6.68 14.90 4.10
CA SER A 144 7.10 15.89 5.08
C SER A 144 5.96 16.75 5.60
N GLY A 145 4.84 16.79 4.88
CA GLY A 145 3.68 17.62 5.18
C GLY A 145 3.95 19.13 5.10
N LYS A 146 5.12 19.55 4.61
CA LYS A 146 5.51 20.97 4.53
C LYS A 146 4.65 21.76 3.56
N THR A 147 4.10 21.09 2.56
CA THR A 147 3.17 21.70 1.60
C THR A 147 1.71 21.62 2.05
N SER A 148 1.43 20.93 3.17
CA SER A 148 0.10 20.82 3.75
C SER A 148 -0.17 21.98 4.72
N LYS A 149 -1.40 22.51 4.67
CA LYS A 149 -1.89 23.49 5.66
C LYS A 149 -1.86 22.94 7.09
N TYR A 150 -2.00 21.63 7.24
CA TYR A 150 -2.13 20.96 8.54
C TYR A 150 -0.83 20.28 9.00
N GLY A 151 0.27 20.40 8.24
CA GLY A 151 1.54 19.76 8.58
C GLY A 151 1.52 18.23 8.49
N VAL A 152 0.55 17.66 7.76
CA VAL A 152 0.39 16.21 7.56
C VAL A 152 0.74 15.82 6.12
N PRO A 153 1.16 14.56 5.86
CA PRO A 153 1.39 14.08 4.51
C PRO A 153 0.25 14.40 3.54
N ASN A 154 0.57 14.94 2.37
CA ASN A 154 -0.38 15.31 1.34
C ASN A 154 0.10 14.94 -0.06
N PHE A 155 -0.82 14.77 -1.00
CA PHE A 155 -0.50 14.47 -2.39
C PHE A 155 0.27 15.64 -3.02
N VAL A 156 1.31 15.32 -3.78
CA VAL A 156 2.05 16.31 -4.57
C VAL A 156 1.11 16.89 -5.64
N LYS A 157 1.00 18.23 -5.67
CA LYS A 157 0.15 18.93 -6.64
C LYS A 157 0.62 18.64 -8.07
N GLY A 158 -0.28 18.13 -8.91
CA GLY A 158 0.04 17.76 -10.28
C GLY A 158 0.89 16.49 -10.41
N GLY A 159 1.04 15.71 -9.34
CA GLY A 159 1.74 14.43 -9.38
C GLY A 159 1.04 13.45 -10.33
N GLU A 160 1.82 12.86 -11.22
CA GLU A 160 1.34 11.86 -12.17
C GLU A 160 1.05 10.53 -11.47
N ALA A 161 0.08 9.78 -11.98
CA ALA A 161 -0.23 8.45 -11.46
C ALA A 161 0.91 7.49 -11.82
N VAL A 162 1.41 6.76 -10.83
CA VAL A 162 2.39 5.69 -11.04
C VAL A 162 1.68 4.36 -11.28
N PHE A 163 0.60 4.11 -10.52
CA PHE A 163 -0.23 2.93 -10.66
C PHE A 163 -1.70 3.27 -10.59
N ILE A 164 -2.50 2.38 -11.16
CA ILE A 164 -3.95 2.39 -11.13
C ILE A 164 -4.41 1.09 -10.49
N ASN A 165 -5.31 1.18 -9.51
CA ASN A 165 -5.97 0.01 -8.90
C ASN A 165 -7.48 0.08 -9.20
N LYS A 166 -8.03 -1.03 -9.67
CA LYS A 166 -9.47 -1.24 -9.92
C LYS A 166 -10.00 -2.41 -9.08
N GLY A 167 -9.82 -2.32 -7.77
CA GLY A 167 -10.10 -3.42 -6.84
C GLY A 167 -9.01 -4.49 -6.93
N HIS A 168 -9.25 -5.52 -7.75
CA HIS A 168 -8.35 -6.66 -7.89
C HIS A 168 -7.32 -6.49 -9.00
N GLU A 169 -7.50 -5.53 -9.91
CA GLU A 169 -6.58 -5.31 -11.02
C GLU A 169 -5.67 -4.11 -10.78
N TRP A 170 -4.39 -4.29 -11.05
CA TRP A 170 -3.37 -3.25 -11.03
C TRP A 170 -2.88 -2.98 -12.45
N GLY A 171 -2.75 -1.71 -12.80
CA GLY A 171 -2.17 -1.26 -14.05
C GLY A 171 -1.17 -0.12 -13.86
N ASP A 172 -0.41 0.15 -14.92
CA ASP A 172 0.50 1.30 -14.97
C ASP A 172 -0.25 2.63 -15.21
N ALA A 173 0.51 3.71 -15.35
CA ALA A 173 0.01 5.04 -15.67
C ALA A 173 -0.81 5.07 -16.98
N GLU A 174 -0.43 4.25 -17.96
CA GLU A 174 -1.10 4.11 -19.26
C GLU A 174 -2.29 3.14 -19.23
N LYS A 175 -2.66 2.62 -18.06
CA LYS A 175 -3.73 1.62 -17.85
C LYS A 175 -3.42 0.24 -18.46
N ARG A 176 -2.17 -0.07 -18.78
CA ARG A 176 -1.76 -1.41 -19.19
C ARG A 176 -1.74 -2.32 -17.96
N PRO A 177 -2.19 -3.58 -18.07
CA PRO A 177 -2.26 -4.50 -16.94
C PRO A 177 -0.86 -4.85 -16.43
N LEU A 178 -0.67 -4.78 -15.11
CA LEU A 178 0.58 -5.14 -14.44
C LEU A 178 0.43 -6.31 -13.49
N ALA A 179 -0.68 -6.38 -12.77
CA ALA A 179 -0.93 -7.47 -11.83
C ALA A 179 -2.42 -7.68 -11.55
N VAL A 180 -2.76 -8.87 -11.07
CA VAL A 180 -4.10 -9.25 -10.63
C VAL A 180 -4.04 -9.89 -9.25
N MET A 181 -4.95 -9.50 -8.37
CA MET A 181 -5.10 -10.02 -7.03
C MET A 181 -6.10 -11.17 -7.00
N HIS A 182 -5.75 -12.23 -6.29
CA HIS A 182 -6.65 -13.33 -6.00
C HIS A 182 -6.70 -13.60 -4.50
N ASP A 183 -7.91 -13.71 -3.99
CA ASP A 183 -8.20 -14.15 -2.63
C ASP A 183 -8.78 -15.57 -2.73
N ASP A 184 -8.09 -16.55 -2.14
CA ASP A 184 -8.59 -17.91 -2.06
C ASP A 184 -9.52 -18.10 -0.84
N ALA A 185 -10.32 -19.16 -0.85
CA ALA A 185 -11.23 -19.52 0.25
C ALA A 185 -10.51 -19.65 1.60
N ASP A 186 -9.22 -19.99 1.59
CA ASP A 186 -8.36 -20.09 2.77
C ASP A 186 -7.81 -18.74 3.26
N LYS A 187 -8.32 -17.60 2.77
CA LYS A 187 -7.77 -16.24 3.02
C LYS A 187 -6.31 -16.11 2.59
N ARG A 188 -5.88 -16.92 1.63
CA ARG A 188 -4.56 -16.78 1.00
C ARG A 188 -4.67 -15.65 -0.02
N HIS A 189 -3.98 -14.56 0.27
CA HIS A 189 -3.90 -13.39 -0.59
C HIS A 189 -2.72 -13.55 -1.54
N SER A 190 -2.98 -13.48 -2.84
CA SER A 190 -1.95 -13.60 -3.86
C SER A 190 -2.03 -12.45 -4.87
N LEU A 191 -0.87 -12.08 -5.40
CA LEU A 191 -0.71 -11.07 -6.43
C LEU A 191 0.06 -11.68 -7.60
N ILE A 192 -0.61 -11.86 -8.73
CA ILE A 192 -0.01 -12.34 -9.98
C ILE A 192 0.50 -11.13 -10.75
N VAL A 193 1.81 -10.90 -10.75
CA VAL A 193 2.48 -9.88 -11.57
C VAL A 193 2.67 -10.43 -12.97
N THR A 194 2.05 -9.81 -13.97
CA THR A 194 1.98 -10.29 -15.35
C THR A 194 2.98 -9.63 -16.29
N ALA A 195 3.63 -8.55 -15.86
CA ALA A 195 4.59 -7.79 -16.65
C ALA A 195 5.98 -7.78 -15.99
N SER A 196 7.03 -7.73 -16.81
CA SER A 196 8.39 -7.50 -16.32
C SER A 196 8.51 -6.04 -15.85
N LEU A 197 9.01 -5.82 -14.64
CA LEU A 197 9.06 -4.50 -14.02
C LEU A 197 10.47 -4.17 -13.52
N PRO A 198 10.93 -2.91 -13.61
CA PRO A 198 12.08 -2.46 -12.85
C PRO A 198 11.89 -2.73 -11.36
N ARG A 199 12.94 -3.15 -10.66
CA ARG A 199 12.89 -3.52 -9.24
C ARG A 199 12.21 -2.47 -8.38
N ALA A 200 12.51 -1.18 -8.59
CA ALA A 200 11.85 -0.10 -7.85
C ALA A 200 10.33 -0.07 -8.05
N GLN A 201 9.83 -0.28 -9.28
CA GLN A 201 8.39 -0.36 -9.55
C GLN A 201 7.77 -1.61 -8.95
N PHE A 202 8.48 -2.73 -9.01
CA PHE A 202 8.04 -3.98 -8.38
C PHE A 202 7.90 -3.81 -6.86
N ASP A 203 8.93 -3.25 -6.20
CA ASP A 203 8.93 -2.99 -4.75
C ASP A 203 7.78 -2.04 -4.35
N MET A 204 7.53 -0.98 -5.14
CA MET A 204 6.39 -0.07 -4.91
C MET A 204 5.04 -0.77 -5.08
N LEU A 205 4.88 -1.61 -6.10
CA LEU A 205 3.65 -2.36 -6.32
C LEU A 205 3.37 -3.33 -5.16
N VAL A 206 4.39 -4.03 -4.67
CA VAL A 206 4.26 -4.92 -3.50
C VAL A 206 3.86 -4.13 -2.26
N ALA A 207 4.52 -3.00 -1.99
CA ALA A 207 4.20 -2.15 -0.85
C ALA A 207 2.75 -1.61 -0.91
N LEU A 208 2.30 -1.17 -2.09
CA LEU A 208 0.92 -0.70 -2.29
C LEU A 208 -0.11 -1.82 -2.20
N TRP A 209 0.22 -3.03 -2.69
CA TRP A 209 -0.61 -4.20 -2.49
C TRP A 209 -0.78 -4.52 -1.01
N CYS A 210 0.30 -4.44 -0.22
CA CYS A 210 0.22 -4.56 1.23
C CYS A 210 -0.71 -3.48 1.84
N CYS A 211 -0.59 -2.21 1.46
CA CYS A 211 -1.52 -1.17 1.89
C CYS A 211 -2.98 -1.48 1.53
N HIS A 212 -3.23 -2.02 0.34
CA HIS A 212 -4.57 -2.44 -0.08
C HIS A 212 -5.11 -3.58 0.80
N MET A 213 -4.27 -4.56 1.13
CA MET A 213 -4.65 -5.65 2.04
C MET A 213 -4.97 -5.12 3.44
N TRP A 214 -4.20 -4.15 3.93
CA TRP A 214 -4.48 -3.50 5.20
C TRP A 214 -5.81 -2.73 5.15
N GLU A 215 -6.07 -1.95 4.10
CA GLU A 215 -7.35 -1.25 3.91
C GLU A 215 -8.52 -2.24 3.92
N TYR A 216 -8.37 -3.37 3.21
CA TYR A 216 -9.38 -4.44 3.18
C TYR A 216 -9.60 -5.05 4.57
N GLY A 217 -8.52 -5.36 5.31
CA GLY A 217 -8.60 -5.88 6.67
C GLY A 217 -9.37 -4.94 7.61
N LEU A 218 -9.08 -3.64 7.56
CA LEU A 218 -9.82 -2.65 8.36
C LEU A 218 -11.29 -2.51 7.96
N ALA A 219 -11.60 -2.62 6.67
CA ALA A 219 -12.97 -2.51 6.17
C ALA A 219 -13.84 -3.72 6.54
N ASN A 220 -13.23 -4.90 6.67
CA ASN A 220 -13.90 -6.17 6.94
C ASN A 220 -13.68 -6.72 8.36
N ALA A 221 -12.93 -6.00 9.20
CA ALA A 221 -12.77 -6.34 10.61
C ALA A 221 -14.15 -6.46 11.27
N GLU A 222 -14.37 -7.53 12.03
CA GLU A 222 -15.60 -7.70 12.79
C GLU A 222 -15.83 -6.46 13.64
N LYS A 223 -16.95 -5.77 13.39
CA LYS A 223 -17.33 -4.62 14.17
C LYS A 223 -17.64 -5.13 15.57
N VAL A 224 -16.68 -5.01 16.49
CA VAL A 224 -16.93 -5.21 17.92
C VAL A 224 -18.12 -4.33 18.26
N HIS A 225 -19.24 -4.96 18.57
CA HIS A 225 -20.49 -4.28 18.86
C HIS A 225 -20.25 -3.47 20.15
N GLU A 226 -19.93 -2.17 20.04
CA GLU A 226 -19.57 -1.35 21.21
C GLU A 226 -20.73 -1.18 22.22
N GLY A 227 -21.89 -1.78 21.94
CA GLY A 227 -23.09 -1.71 22.77
C GLY A 227 -23.61 -0.29 22.95
N LEU A 228 -24.58 -0.13 23.84
CA LEU A 228 -25.14 1.18 24.19
C LEU A 228 -24.07 2.12 24.77
N ASP A 229 -23.03 1.57 25.39
CA ASP A 229 -21.98 2.33 26.08
C ASP A 229 -20.98 2.98 25.12
N GLY A 230 -20.67 2.35 23.98
CA GLY A 230 -19.91 2.99 22.90
C GLY A 230 -20.65 4.17 22.29
N VAL A 231 -21.96 4.01 22.07
CA VAL A 231 -22.83 5.09 21.56
C VAL A 231 -22.91 6.24 22.57
N ARG A 232 -23.10 5.94 23.87
CA ARG A 232 -23.10 6.93 24.95
C ARG A 232 -21.76 7.67 25.05
N ARG A 233 -20.64 6.96 24.89
CA ARG A 233 -19.29 7.54 24.88
C ARG A 233 -19.11 8.51 23.71
N LYS A 234 -19.53 8.12 22.50
CA LYS A 234 -19.50 8.98 21.29
C LYS A 234 -20.41 10.20 21.43
N MET A 235 -21.62 10.03 21.96
CA MET A 235 -22.55 11.13 22.27
C MET A 235 -22.00 12.11 23.31
N ARG A 236 -21.32 11.61 24.35
CA ARG A 236 -20.67 12.44 25.37
C ARG A 236 -19.55 13.28 24.75
N TYR A 237 -18.68 12.67 23.95
CA TYR A 237 -17.63 13.40 23.22
C TYR A 237 -18.19 14.43 22.23
N ALA A 238 -19.26 14.12 21.51
CA ALA A 238 -19.91 15.07 20.61
C ALA A 238 -20.50 16.29 21.34
N ARG A 239 -20.97 16.11 22.59
CA ARG A 239 -21.44 17.20 23.45
C ARG A 239 -20.28 18.03 24.04
N GLU A 240 -19.21 17.37 24.47
CA GLU A 240 -18.05 18.02 25.11
C GLU A 240 -17.21 18.81 24.11
N TYR A 241 -17.10 18.36 22.86
CA TYR A 241 -16.23 18.95 21.84
C TYR A 241 -16.98 19.64 20.68
N GLY A 242 -18.29 19.86 20.83
CA GLY A 242 -19.00 20.90 20.10
C GLY A 242 -19.62 20.51 18.76
N PHE A 243 -20.67 19.68 18.77
CA PHE A 243 -21.69 19.68 17.71
C PHE A 243 -22.76 20.72 18.04
N LYS A 244 -22.59 21.98 17.59
CA LYS A 244 -23.74 22.89 17.46
C LYS A 244 -24.57 22.36 16.30
N GLY A 245 -25.56 21.54 16.63
CA GLY A 245 -26.59 21.12 15.69
C GLY A 245 -27.13 22.34 14.96
N SER A 246 -27.06 22.30 13.63
CA SER A 246 -27.86 23.15 12.79
C SER A 246 -29.31 23.01 13.23
N ASN A 247 -29.90 24.15 13.56
CA ASN A 247 -31.29 24.33 13.95
C ASN A 247 -32.18 23.86 12.79
N MET A 248 -32.57 22.58 12.74
CA MET A 248 -33.79 22.20 12.01
C MET A 248 -34.95 22.69 12.86
N GLY A 249 -35.62 23.72 12.35
CA GLY A 249 -36.78 24.32 12.98
C GLY A 249 -37.82 23.25 13.31
N VAL A 250 -38.13 23.15 14.59
CA VAL A 250 -39.36 22.55 15.10
C VAL A 250 -40.50 23.47 14.66
N GLY A 251 -41.08 23.19 13.50
CA GLY A 251 -42.32 23.80 13.04
C GLY A 251 -43.51 23.09 13.66
N GLY A 252 -43.82 23.42 14.91
CA GLY A 252 -45.03 22.97 15.59
C GLY A 252 -46.20 23.94 15.39
N ALA A 253 -47.31 23.40 14.88
CA ALA A 253 -48.71 23.74 15.12
C ALA A 253 -49.29 25.08 14.62
N GLY A 254 -50.42 24.95 13.90
CA GLY A 254 -51.40 26.01 13.65
C GLY A 254 -52.70 25.42 13.08
N PHE A 255 -53.54 24.88 13.96
CA PHE A 255 -54.98 24.71 13.70
C PHE A 255 -55.66 26.09 13.79
N ALA A 256 -56.58 26.41 12.86
CA ALA A 256 -57.71 27.31 13.10
C ALA A 256 -58.73 27.24 11.94
N PHE A 257 -59.93 26.77 12.31
CA PHE A 257 -61.29 26.92 11.75
C PHE A 257 -61.56 26.71 10.25
#